data_AF-A0A1C6CHP0-F1
#
_entry.id   AF-A0A1C6CHP0-F1
#
_cell.length_a   1.000
_cell.length_b   1.000
_cell.length_c   1.000
_cell.angle_alpha   90.00
_cell.angle_beta   90.00
_cell.angle_gamma   90.00
#
_symmetry.space_group_name_H-M   'P 1'
#
loop_
_entity.id
_entity.type
_entity.pdbx_description
1 polymer ?
#
loop_
_entity_poly.entity_id
_entity_poly.type
_entity_poly.pdbx_seq_one_letter_code
_entity_poly.pdbx_strand_id
1 'polypeptide(L)'
;MSKNKKLENKLYKTTEKILYNYIFLEININSEEEELESLELDLKGMYAELADYERDAGVVTGGGFSSGISKTVEKKVIRKEKLKKELIPNMEAKIDKKINKINRDKNRMKNIEVAINNLDIIDSRAKQIIELYFIQRRKVADICDTVHLEDAQIHRLKSLGIKAIRNHIFGFDALEEDDNLISMLKAN
;
A
#
# COMPACT_ATOMS: atom_id res chain seq x y z
N MET A 1 -6.51 35.81 -10.40
CA MET A 1 -5.54 34.89 -9.77
C MET A 1 -4.76 34.18 -10.88
N SER A 2 -3.44 34.36 -10.96
CA SER A 2 -2.61 33.81 -12.05
C SER A 2 -2.67 32.27 -12.09
N LYS A 3 -2.49 31.66 -13.27
CA LYS A 3 -2.53 30.19 -13.46
C LYS A 3 -1.55 29.45 -12.54
N ASN A 4 -0.32 29.96 -12.39
CA ASN A 4 0.70 29.38 -11.51
C ASN A 4 0.25 29.36 -10.04
N LYS A 5 -0.48 30.37 -9.57
CA LYS A 5 -1.01 30.40 -8.19
C LYS A 5 -2.12 29.37 -7.96
N LYS A 6 -2.87 28.99 -9.01
CA LYS A 6 -3.86 27.90 -8.93
C LYS A 6 -3.18 26.53 -8.85
N LEU A 7 -2.15 26.31 -9.66
CA LEU A 7 -1.37 25.07 -9.64
C LEU A 7 -0.62 24.88 -8.32
N GLU A 8 0.03 25.93 -7.82
CA GLU A 8 0.72 25.93 -6.53
C GLU A 8 -0.22 25.48 -5.39
N ASN A 9 -1.44 26.05 -5.35
CA ASN A 9 -2.45 25.70 -4.35
C ASN A 9 -2.96 24.26 -4.52
N LYS A 10 -3.10 23.78 -5.76
CA LYS A 10 -3.49 22.39 -6.04
C LYS A 10 -2.44 21.41 -5.49
N LEU A 11 -1.16 21.65 -5.80
CA LEU A 11 -0.06 20.80 -5.32
C LEU A 11 0.12 20.85 -3.82
N TYR A 12 -0.04 22.04 -3.22
CA TYR A 12 -0.04 22.19 -1.77
C TYR A 12 -1.13 21.31 -1.12
N LYS A 13 -2.37 21.40 -1.59
CA LYS A 13 -3.49 20.59 -1.08
C LYS A 13 -3.29 19.10 -1.30
N THR A 14 -2.74 18.70 -2.45
CA THR A 14 -2.40 17.31 -2.73
C THR A 14 -1.34 16.80 -1.74
N THR A 15 -0.32 17.61 -1.46
CA THR A 15 0.75 17.27 -0.51
C THR A 15 0.18 17.15 0.91
N GLU A 16 -0.67 18.08 1.35
CA GLU A 16 -1.38 17.95 2.62
C GLU A 16 -2.17 16.64 2.68
N LYS A 17 -2.93 16.30 1.63
CA LYS A 17 -3.69 15.05 1.58
C LYS A 17 -2.79 13.81 1.68
N ILE A 18 -1.64 13.82 1.01
CA ILE A 18 -0.65 12.74 1.09
C ILE A 18 -0.15 12.58 2.54
N LEU A 19 0.24 13.67 3.19
CA LEU A 19 0.71 13.67 4.58
C LEU A 19 -0.41 13.26 5.53
N TYR A 20 -1.65 13.71 5.30
CA TYR A 20 -2.80 13.25 6.06
C TYR A 20 -3.02 11.75 5.88
N ASN A 21 -2.77 11.18 4.72
CA ASN A 21 -3.03 9.77 4.48
C ASN A 21 -1.87 8.85 4.87
N TYR A 22 -0.73 9.40 5.31
CA TYR A 22 0.46 8.61 5.64
C TYR A 22 0.17 7.51 6.68
N ILE A 23 -0.45 7.83 7.81
CA ILE A 23 -0.79 6.82 8.84
C ILE A 23 -1.76 5.76 8.31
N PHE A 24 -2.72 6.18 7.47
CA PHE A 24 -3.63 5.23 6.85
C PHE A 24 -2.93 4.32 5.86
N LEU A 25 -1.85 4.78 5.22
CA LEU A 25 -1.04 3.95 4.33
C LEU A 25 -0.36 2.83 5.11
N GLU A 26 0.20 3.14 6.29
CA GLU A 26 0.79 2.14 7.20
C GLU A 26 -0.25 1.11 7.66
N ILE A 27 -1.42 1.56 8.13
CA ILE A 27 -2.52 0.69 8.54
C ILE A 27 -2.96 -0.22 7.38
N ASN A 28 -3.10 0.33 6.18
CA ASN A 28 -3.50 -0.43 5.00
C ASN A 28 -2.44 -1.45 4.60
N ILE A 29 -1.15 -1.09 4.65
CA ILE A 29 -0.05 -2.04 4.37
C ILE A 29 -0.14 -3.23 5.32
N ASN A 30 -0.25 -2.98 6.63
CA ASN A 30 -0.31 -4.04 7.63
C ASN A 30 -1.54 -4.95 7.41
N SER A 31 -2.71 -4.36 7.16
CA SER A 31 -3.93 -5.13 6.85
C SER A 31 -3.80 -5.96 5.57
N GLU A 32 -3.14 -5.42 4.53
CA GLU A 32 -2.91 -6.16 3.29
C GLU A 32 -1.88 -7.29 3.47
N GLU A 33 -0.91 -7.13 4.36
CA GLU A 33 0.05 -8.17 4.75
C GLU A 33 -0.64 -9.31 5.53
N GLU A 34 -1.51 -9.01 6.49
CA GLU A 34 -2.31 -10.02 7.19
C GLU A 34 -3.19 -10.83 6.22
N GLU A 35 -3.83 -10.14 5.26
CA GLU A 35 -4.60 -10.81 4.21
C GLU A 35 -3.72 -11.65 3.28
N LEU A 36 -2.50 -11.19 2.97
CA LEU A 36 -1.53 -11.95 2.16
C LEU A 36 -1.14 -13.26 2.87
N GLU A 37 -0.82 -13.20 4.16
CA GLU A 37 -0.49 -14.40 4.96
C GLU A 37 -1.62 -15.42 4.94
N SER A 38 -2.88 -14.96 5.07
CA SER A 38 -4.05 -15.85 4.96
C SER A 38 -4.14 -16.53 3.59
N LEU A 39 -3.88 -15.80 2.49
CA LEU A 39 -3.92 -16.36 1.14
C LEU A 39 -2.79 -17.37 0.91
N GLU A 40 -1.61 -17.11 1.46
CA GLU A 40 -0.47 -18.04 1.40
C GLU A 40 -0.75 -19.34 2.16
N LEU A 41 -1.43 -19.26 3.31
CA LEU A 41 -1.88 -20.42 4.06
C LEU A 41 -2.92 -21.25 3.27
N ASP A 42 -3.89 -20.57 2.65
CA ASP A 42 -4.88 -21.24 1.78
C ASP A 42 -4.19 -21.94 0.59
N LEU A 43 -3.24 -21.27 -0.06
CA LEU A 43 -2.46 -21.83 -1.17
C LEU A 43 -1.67 -23.07 -0.72
N LYS A 44 -1.02 -23.01 0.44
CA LYS A 44 -0.32 -24.15 1.04
C LYS A 44 -1.27 -25.32 1.31
N GLY A 45 -2.49 -25.03 1.78
CA GLY A 45 -3.55 -26.03 1.95
C GLY A 45 -3.95 -26.69 0.62
N MET A 46 -4.09 -25.91 -0.46
CA MET A 46 -4.38 -26.44 -1.80
C MET A 46 -3.26 -27.32 -2.35
N TYR A 47 -2.00 -26.95 -2.12
CA TYR A 47 -0.85 -27.76 -2.50
C TYR A 47 -0.79 -29.07 -1.71
N ALA A 48 -1.12 -29.05 -0.42
CA ALA A 48 -1.23 -30.27 0.38
C ALA A 48 -2.35 -31.19 -0.14
N GLU A 49 -3.54 -30.64 -0.45
CA GLU A 49 -4.66 -31.38 -1.06
C GLU A 49 -4.24 -32.04 -2.39
N LEU A 50 -3.52 -31.29 -3.24
CA LEU A 50 -3.01 -31.80 -4.51
C LEU A 50 -2.00 -32.96 -4.32
N ALA A 51 -1.08 -32.80 -3.37
CA ALA A 51 -0.08 -33.82 -3.06
C ALA A 51 -0.71 -35.12 -2.52
N ASP A 52 -1.76 -35.02 -1.71
CA ASP A 52 -2.50 -36.18 -1.22
C ASP A 52 -3.18 -36.93 -2.38
N TYR A 53 -3.79 -36.21 -3.34
CA TYR A 53 -4.31 -36.83 -4.56
C TYR A 53 -3.23 -37.51 -5.42
N GLU A 54 -2.01 -36.98 -5.45
CA GLU A 54 -0.89 -37.58 -6.18
C GLU A 54 -0.32 -38.80 -5.47
N ARG A 55 -0.33 -38.83 -4.14
CA ARG A 55 0.12 -39.96 -3.31
C ARG A 55 -0.88 -41.12 -3.31
N ASP A 56 -2.17 -40.81 -3.15
CA ASP A 56 -3.25 -41.82 -3.08
C ASP A 56 -3.56 -42.45 -4.45
N ALA A 57 -3.14 -41.83 -5.55
CA ALA A 57 -3.28 -42.40 -6.90
C ALA A 57 -2.50 -43.72 -7.10
N GLY A 58 -1.62 -44.09 -6.16
CA GLY A 58 -0.86 -45.35 -6.17
C GLY A 58 -1.39 -46.47 -5.27
N VAL A 59 -2.41 -46.23 -4.43
CA VAL A 59 -2.90 -47.22 -3.45
C VAL A 59 -4.25 -47.78 -3.88
N VAL A 60 -4.23 -48.77 -4.78
CA VAL A 60 -5.38 -49.65 -5.01
C VAL A 60 -5.31 -50.79 -4.00
N THR A 61 -5.75 -50.56 -2.77
CA THR A 61 -6.00 -51.68 -1.84
C THR A 61 -7.36 -52.28 -2.18
N GLY A 62 -7.31 -53.42 -2.87
CA GLY A 62 -8.48 -54.09 -3.43
C GLY A 62 -9.48 -54.61 -2.40
N GLY A 63 -10.69 -54.89 -2.90
CA GLY A 63 -11.70 -55.71 -2.23
C GLY A 63 -13.09 -55.06 -2.16
N GLY A 64 -13.98 -55.42 -3.10
CA GLY A 64 -15.44 -55.20 -2.97
C GLY A 64 -16.03 -54.07 -3.81
N PHE A 65 -16.36 -54.40 -5.07
CA PHE A 65 -17.05 -53.52 -6.03
C PHE A 65 -18.45 -53.09 -5.54
N SER A 66 -18.69 -51.78 -5.42
CA SER A 66 -20.04 -51.20 -5.39
C SER A 66 -20.08 -49.86 -6.13
N SER A 67 -21.18 -49.60 -6.83
CA SER A 67 -21.41 -48.51 -7.79
C SER A 67 -21.27 -47.08 -7.23
N GLY A 68 -21.04 -46.91 -5.93
CA GLY A 68 -20.73 -45.61 -5.29
C GLY A 68 -19.27 -45.15 -5.44
N ILE A 69 -18.36 -46.06 -5.79
CA ILE A 69 -16.91 -45.77 -5.91
C ILE A 69 -16.62 -44.96 -7.19
N SER A 70 -17.25 -45.28 -8.33
CA SER A 70 -16.98 -44.57 -9.61
C SER A 70 -17.28 -43.08 -9.51
N LYS A 71 -18.42 -42.69 -8.93
CA LYS A 71 -18.77 -41.28 -8.72
C LYS A 71 -17.80 -40.56 -7.78
N THR A 72 -17.26 -41.27 -6.78
CA THR A 72 -16.30 -40.70 -5.82
C THR A 72 -14.92 -40.53 -6.47
N VAL A 73 -14.47 -41.51 -7.26
CA VAL A 73 -13.22 -41.44 -8.01
C VAL A 73 -13.27 -40.36 -9.09
N GLU A 74 -14.36 -40.29 -9.87
CA GLU A 74 -14.58 -39.23 -10.86
C GLU A 74 -14.56 -37.84 -10.23
N LYS A 75 -15.23 -37.63 -9.10
CA LYS A 75 -15.20 -36.35 -8.37
C LYS A 75 -13.79 -35.99 -7.89
N LYS A 76 -13.01 -36.95 -7.40
CA LYS A 76 -11.62 -36.72 -6.95
C LYS A 76 -10.71 -36.34 -8.12
N VAL A 77 -10.82 -37.03 -9.26
CA VAL A 77 -10.05 -36.71 -10.48
C VAL A 77 -10.39 -35.31 -11.01
N ILE A 78 -11.69 -34.97 -11.08
CA ILE A 78 -12.15 -33.64 -11.49
C ILE A 78 -11.63 -32.57 -10.53
N ARG A 79 -11.68 -32.80 -9.21
CA ARG A 79 -11.16 -31.87 -8.19
C ARG A 79 -9.65 -31.67 -8.32
N LYS A 80 -8.87 -32.73 -8.53
CA LYS A 80 -7.42 -32.67 -8.75
C LYS A 80 -7.08 -31.82 -9.97
N GLU A 81 -7.72 -32.09 -11.11
CA GLU A 81 -7.51 -31.30 -12.33
C GLU A 81 -7.89 -29.83 -12.13
N LYS A 82 -9.00 -29.58 -11.41
CA LYS A 82 -9.43 -28.22 -11.07
C LYS A 82 -8.43 -27.50 -10.15
N LEU A 83 -7.88 -28.17 -9.15
CA LEU A 83 -6.83 -27.61 -8.29
C LEU A 83 -5.63 -27.18 -9.13
N LYS A 84 -5.12 -28.09 -9.97
CA LYS A 84 -3.90 -27.90 -10.76
C LYS A 84 -4.03 -26.84 -11.85
N LYS A 85 -5.17 -26.79 -12.54
CA LYS A 85 -5.35 -25.92 -13.71
C LYS A 85 -6.02 -24.59 -13.40
N GLU A 86 -6.81 -24.51 -12.34
CA GLU A 86 -7.61 -23.32 -12.04
C GLU A 86 -7.33 -22.76 -10.65
N LEU A 87 -7.53 -23.54 -9.58
CA LEU A 87 -7.58 -22.97 -8.23
C LEU A 87 -6.22 -22.46 -7.75
N ILE A 88 -5.18 -23.29 -7.89
CA ILE A 88 -3.81 -22.93 -7.49
C ILE A 88 -3.31 -21.75 -8.35
N PRO A 89 -3.33 -21.80 -9.70
CA PRO A 89 -2.90 -20.67 -10.52
C PRO A 89 -3.67 -19.37 -10.25
N ASN A 90 -4.98 -19.46 -9.98
CA ASN A 90 -5.77 -18.28 -9.64
C ASN A 90 -5.41 -17.70 -8.27
N MET A 91 -5.04 -18.55 -7.31
CA MET A 91 -4.61 -18.10 -5.99
C MET A 91 -3.22 -17.47 -6.04
N GLU A 92 -2.28 -18.06 -6.77
CA GLU A 92 -0.95 -17.49 -7.02
C GLU A 92 -1.06 -16.10 -7.67
N ALA A 93 -1.90 -15.96 -8.71
CA ALA A 93 -2.12 -14.68 -9.36
C ALA A 93 -2.76 -13.63 -8.41
N LYS A 94 -3.56 -14.05 -7.41
CA LYS A 94 -4.08 -13.14 -6.38
C LYS A 94 -2.98 -12.69 -5.42
N ILE A 95 -2.15 -13.62 -4.96
CA ILE A 95 -0.98 -13.37 -4.10
C ILE A 95 -0.02 -12.40 -4.80
N ASP A 96 0.34 -12.64 -6.05
CA ASP A 96 1.22 -11.77 -6.83
C ASP A 96 0.67 -10.33 -6.93
N LYS A 97 -0.64 -10.18 -7.17
CA LYS A 97 -1.29 -8.86 -7.20
C LYS A 97 -1.21 -8.16 -5.85
N LYS A 98 -1.39 -8.91 -4.76
CA LYS A 98 -1.33 -8.42 -3.39
C LYS A 98 0.08 -7.94 -3.03
N ILE A 99 1.11 -8.76 -3.31
CA ILE A 99 2.52 -8.41 -3.13
C ILE A 99 2.88 -7.14 -3.90
N ASN A 100 2.47 -7.05 -5.17
CA ASN A 100 2.73 -5.86 -6.00
C ASN A 100 2.06 -4.60 -5.45
N LYS A 101 0.87 -4.71 -4.84
CA LYS A 101 0.19 -3.60 -4.18
C LYS A 101 0.95 -3.18 -2.91
N ILE A 102 1.27 -4.11 -2.02
CA ILE A 102 2.03 -3.86 -0.79
C ILE A 102 3.37 -3.18 -1.11
N ASN A 103 4.13 -3.71 -2.08
CA ASN A 103 5.42 -3.14 -2.48
C ASN A 103 5.28 -1.70 -3.01
N ARG A 104 4.24 -1.42 -3.80
CA ARG A 104 3.96 -0.07 -4.31
C ARG A 104 3.66 0.89 -3.16
N ASP A 105 2.84 0.47 -2.21
CA ASP A 105 2.44 1.31 -1.09
C ASP A 105 3.60 1.52 -0.10
N LYS A 106 4.42 0.50 0.17
CA LYS A 106 5.68 0.64 0.91
C LYS A 106 6.65 1.62 0.24
N ASN A 107 6.81 1.54 -1.09
CA ASN A 107 7.64 2.48 -1.83
C ASN A 107 7.12 3.92 -1.73
N ARG A 108 5.79 4.11 -1.80
CA ARG A 108 5.16 5.42 -1.58
C ARG A 108 5.42 5.95 -0.17
N MET A 109 5.27 5.10 0.85
CA MET A 109 5.54 5.44 2.25
C MET A 109 6.99 5.89 2.43
N LYS A 110 7.95 5.10 1.91
CA LYS A 110 9.38 5.41 1.94
C LYS A 110 9.71 6.75 1.28
N ASN A 111 9.10 7.05 0.13
CA ASN A 111 9.32 8.34 -0.55
C ASN A 111 8.85 9.52 0.29
N ILE A 112 7.72 9.38 1.01
CA ILE A 112 7.22 10.40 1.93
C ILE A 112 8.17 10.57 3.11
N GLU A 113 8.67 9.48 3.69
CA GLU A 113 9.63 9.52 4.79
C GLU A 113 10.94 10.21 4.41
N VAL A 114 11.46 9.90 3.21
CA VAL A 114 12.64 10.59 2.67
C VAL A 114 12.35 12.09 2.51
N ALA A 115 11.17 12.46 2.01
CA ALA A 115 10.78 13.86 1.87
C ALA A 115 10.71 14.59 3.23
N ILE A 116 10.16 13.94 4.26
CA ILE A 116 10.08 14.48 5.62
C ILE A 116 11.47 14.59 6.24
N ASN A 117 12.31 13.56 6.11
CA ASN A 117 13.67 13.56 6.66
C ASN A 117 14.57 14.60 6.00
N ASN A 118 14.38 14.88 4.71
CA ASN A 118 15.10 15.96 4.03
C ASN A 118 14.75 17.36 4.56
N LEU A 119 13.67 17.51 5.33
CA LEU A 119 13.39 18.77 6.02
C LEU A 119 14.44 19.10 7.09
N ASP A 120 15.14 18.11 7.68
CA ASP A 120 16.22 18.39 8.64
C ASP A 120 17.34 19.24 8.04
N ILE A 121 17.58 19.08 6.73
CA ILE A 121 18.62 19.80 5.99
C ILE A 121 18.18 21.25 5.73
N ILE A 122 16.87 21.50 5.63
CA ILE A 122 16.31 22.80 5.25
C ILE A 122 15.92 23.61 6.49
N ASP A 123 15.14 23.02 7.40
CA ASP A 123 14.66 23.62 8.65
C ASP A 123 14.11 22.50 9.59
N SER A 124 14.90 22.14 10.61
CA SER A 124 14.55 21.08 11.57
C SER A 124 13.26 21.38 12.37
N ARG A 125 12.91 22.66 12.58
CA ARG A 125 11.64 23.01 13.23
C ARG A 125 10.45 22.76 12.32
N ALA A 126 10.61 22.97 11.01
CA ALA A 126 9.57 22.63 10.05
C ALA A 126 9.29 21.11 10.04
N LYS A 127 10.33 20.27 10.12
CA LYS A 127 10.17 18.81 10.27
C LYS A 127 9.35 18.46 11.51
N GLN A 128 9.75 18.98 12.67
CA GLN A 128 9.07 18.73 13.94
C GLN A 128 7.59 19.10 13.88
N ILE A 129 7.25 20.23 13.25
CA ILE A 129 5.85 20.66 13.08
C ILE A 129 5.08 19.72 12.13
N ILE A 130 5.69 19.27 11.03
CA ILE A 130 5.05 18.32 10.12
C ILE A 130 4.77 16.99 10.83
N GLU A 131 5.71 16.48 11.62
CA GLU A 131 5.54 15.25 12.39
C GLU A 131 4.42 15.36 13.42
N LEU A 132 4.44 16.40 14.25
CA LEU A 132 3.42 16.60 15.28
C LEU A 132 2.01 16.78 14.68
N TYR A 133 1.92 17.52 13.58
CA TYR A 133 0.64 17.86 12.96
C TYR A 133 0.06 16.71 12.13
N PHE A 134 0.84 16.13 11.21
CA PHE A 134 0.33 15.15 10.25
C PHE A 134 0.47 13.70 10.71
N ILE A 135 1.55 13.37 11.41
CA ILE A 135 1.87 11.99 11.84
C ILE A 135 1.31 11.73 13.24
N GLN A 136 1.47 12.65 14.18
CA GLN A 136 0.95 12.48 15.54
C GLN A 136 -0.47 13.04 15.74
N ARG A 137 -1.02 13.74 14.73
CA ARG A 137 -2.39 14.29 14.76
C ARG A 137 -2.67 15.25 15.92
N ARG A 138 -1.65 15.93 16.42
CA ARG A 138 -1.83 16.89 17.53
C ARG A 138 -2.58 18.13 17.06
N LYS A 139 -3.36 18.73 17.96
CA LYS A 139 -4.00 20.02 17.68
C LYS A 139 -2.95 21.13 17.70
N VAL A 140 -3.21 22.21 16.97
CA VAL A 140 -2.26 23.33 16.88
C VAL A 140 -1.91 23.90 18.25
N ALA A 141 -2.88 24.01 19.16
CA ALA A 141 -2.65 24.46 20.53
C ALA A 141 -1.59 23.59 21.25
N ASP A 142 -1.77 22.26 21.23
CA ASP A 142 -0.83 21.32 21.84
C ASP A 142 0.57 21.40 21.19
N ILE A 143 0.63 21.66 19.89
CA ILE A 143 1.89 21.85 19.16
C ILE A 143 2.57 23.13 19.63
N CYS A 144 1.84 24.25 19.71
CA CYS A 144 2.36 25.53 20.19
C CYS A 144 3.01 25.37 21.57
N ASP A 145 2.34 24.66 22.47
CA ASP A 145 2.85 24.36 23.81
C ASP A 145 4.10 23.48 23.77
N THR A 146 4.10 22.46 22.90
CA THR A 146 5.21 21.49 22.77
C THR A 146 6.49 22.12 22.21
N VAL A 147 6.37 23.01 21.22
CA VAL A 147 7.54 23.60 20.53
C VAL A 147 7.83 25.05 20.94
N HIS A 148 7.03 25.60 21.86
CA HIS A 148 7.12 26.97 22.37
C HIS A 148 7.12 28.02 21.25
N LEU A 149 6.14 27.93 20.35
CA LEU A 149 5.94 28.87 19.24
C LEU A 149 4.50 29.37 19.20
N GLU A 150 4.32 30.57 18.67
CA GLU A 150 2.99 31.11 18.41
C GLU A 150 2.32 30.41 17.23
N ASP A 151 0.99 30.37 17.24
CA ASP A 151 0.15 29.79 16.19
C ASP A 151 0.56 30.25 14.77
N ALA A 152 0.78 31.56 14.60
CA ALA A 152 1.22 32.12 13.31
C ALA A 152 2.55 31.55 12.82
N GLN A 153 3.49 31.27 13.74
CA GLN A 153 4.77 30.67 13.42
C GLN A 153 4.60 29.19 13.04
N ILE A 154 3.72 28.46 13.75
CA ILE A 154 3.36 27.08 13.38
C ILE A 154 2.81 27.01 11.97
N HIS A 155 1.84 27.86 11.64
CA HIS A 155 1.23 27.91 10.32
C HIS A 155 2.26 28.22 9.21
N ARG A 156 3.17 29.16 9.47
CA ARG A 156 4.25 29.51 8.53
C ARG A 156 5.20 28.33 8.29
N LEU A 157 5.71 27.71 9.36
CA LEU A 157 6.66 26.60 9.28
C LEU A 157 6.02 25.35 8.67
N LYS A 158 4.76 25.06 9.01
CA LYS A 158 3.97 24.01 8.35
C LYS A 158 3.88 24.24 6.84
N SER A 159 3.55 25.47 6.43
CA SER A 159 3.46 25.81 5.01
C SER A 159 4.80 25.64 4.28
N LEU A 160 5.90 26.01 4.94
CA LEU A 160 7.26 25.84 4.42
C LEU A 160 7.63 24.36 4.27
N GLY A 161 7.35 23.54 5.30
CA GLY A 161 7.57 22.10 5.26
C GLY A 161 6.78 21.42 4.12
N ILE A 162 5.50 21.78 3.95
CA ILE A 162 4.68 21.26 2.85
C ILE A 162 5.25 21.64 1.48
N LYS A 163 5.75 22.88 1.32
CA LYS A 163 6.36 23.32 0.06
C LYS A 163 7.64 22.55 -0.26
N ALA A 164 8.49 22.30 0.73
CA ALA A 164 9.70 21.51 0.55
C ALA A 164 9.39 20.04 0.21
N ILE A 165 8.46 19.41 0.93
CA ILE A 165 7.99 18.04 0.64
C ILE A 165 7.37 17.96 -0.76
N ARG A 166 6.54 18.94 -1.14
CA ARG A 166 5.96 19.02 -2.49
C ARG A 166 7.06 19.01 -3.56
N ASN A 167 8.09 19.85 -3.41
CA ASN A 167 9.19 19.91 -4.38
C ASN A 167 9.95 18.59 -4.47
N HIS A 168 10.06 17.85 -3.37
CA HIS A 168 10.65 16.52 -3.38
C HIS A 168 9.77 15.50 -4.12
N ILE A 169 8.46 15.52 -3.89
CA ILE A 169 7.52 14.54 -4.46
C ILE A 169 7.27 14.81 -5.96
N PHE A 170 7.11 16.08 -6.35
CA PHE A 170 6.68 16.45 -7.69
C PHE A 170 7.81 17.04 -8.55
N GLY A 171 8.97 17.36 -7.97
CA GLY A 171 10.05 18.08 -8.63
C GLY A 171 9.92 19.59 -8.50
N PHE A 172 11.05 20.31 -8.69
CA PHE A 172 11.08 21.77 -8.70
C PHE A 172 10.37 22.35 -9.94
N ASP A 173 10.44 21.64 -11.07
CA ASP A 173 9.89 22.05 -12.37
C ASP A 173 8.38 21.77 -12.50
N ALA A 174 7.75 21.22 -11.45
CA ALA A 174 6.30 20.95 -11.41
C ALA A 174 5.43 22.22 -11.54
N LEU A 175 6.04 23.40 -11.41
CA LEU A 175 5.40 24.70 -11.61
C LEU A 175 5.70 25.31 -12.99
N GLU A 176 6.57 24.69 -13.79
CA GLU A 176 7.04 25.15 -15.11
C GLU A 176 6.48 24.31 -16.28
N GLU A 177 6.14 23.03 -16.07
CA GLU A 177 5.58 22.14 -17.12
C GLU A 177 4.13 21.70 -16.82
N ASP A 178 3.15 22.41 -17.40
CA ASP A 178 1.71 22.27 -17.15
C ASP A 178 1.09 20.95 -17.70
N ASP A 179 1.67 20.35 -18.74
CA ASP A 179 1.03 19.23 -19.46
C ASP A 179 1.42 17.82 -18.96
N ASN A 180 2.60 17.66 -18.35
CA ASN A 180 3.04 16.37 -17.79
C ASN A 180 2.49 16.09 -16.38
N LEU A 181 2.10 17.11 -15.61
CA LEU A 181 1.61 16.89 -14.24
C LEU A 181 0.18 16.36 -14.19
N ILE A 182 -0.66 16.73 -15.18
CA ILE A 182 -2.04 16.25 -15.26
C ILE A 182 -2.08 14.76 -15.64
N SER A 183 -1.13 14.27 -16.43
CA SER A 183 -0.99 12.84 -16.73
C SER A 183 -0.47 12.04 -15.53
N MET A 184 0.50 12.56 -14.77
CA MET A 184 0.98 11.92 -13.52
C MET A 184 -0.06 11.86 -12.40
N LEU A 185 -0.96 12.85 -12.30
CA LEU A 185 -2.06 12.84 -11.35
C LEU A 185 -3.24 11.95 -11.76
N LYS A 186 -3.37 11.61 -13.06
CA LYS A 186 -4.43 10.73 -13.59
C LYS A 186 -4.01 9.26 -13.66
N ALA A 187 -2.71 8.96 -13.54
CA ALA A 187 -2.17 7.60 -13.56
C ALA A 187 -2.10 6.91 -12.17
N ASN A 188 -2.58 7.57 -11.11
CA ASN A 188 -2.65 7.03 -9.75
C ASN A 188 -4.07 6.63 -9.33
#